data_AF-A0A0Q6FLJ4-F1
#
_entry.id   AF-A0A0Q6FLJ4-F1
#
_cell.length_a   1.000
_cell.length_b   1.000
_cell.length_c   1.000
_cell.angle_alpha   90.00
_cell.angle_beta   90.00
_cell.angle_gamma   90.00
#
_symmetry.space_group_name_H-M   'P 1'
#
loop_
_entity.id
_entity.type
_entity.pdbx_description
1 polymer ?
#
loop_
_entity_poly.entity_id
_entity_poly.type
_entity_poly.pdbx_seq_one_letter_code
_entity_poly.pdbx_strand_id
1 'polypeptide(L)'
;MTADAIIRARIDSTTKQKAIAALDAMGLSVSDAIRLLMLRIAEEKRLPFELKVPEVELAPAIERNTRRRDTGEDLFRDLEH
;
A
#
# COMPACT_ATOMS: atom_id res chain seq x y z
N MET A 1 -11.59 21.59 3.31
CA MET A 1 -12.37 20.52 2.65
C MET A 1 -13.07 19.73 3.75
N THR A 2 -14.40 19.65 3.72
CA THR A 2 -15.17 18.85 4.68
C THR A 2 -14.95 17.38 4.39
N ALA A 3 -14.56 16.59 5.40
CA ALA A 3 -14.50 15.15 5.27
C ALA A 3 -15.93 14.58 5.14
N ASP A 4 -16.23 13.96 4.01
CA ASP A 4 -17.54 13.40 3.64
C ASP A 4 -17.60 11.88 3.80
N ALA A 5 -16.45 11.20 3.73
CA ALA A 5 -16.34 9.75 3.87
C ALA A 5 -15.95 9.31 5.29
N ILE A 6 -16.47 8.15 5.72
CA ILE A 6 -16.21 7.57 7.05
C ILE A 6 -15.44 6.26 6.90
N ILE A 7 -14.36 6.12 7.67
CA ILE A 7 -13.59 4.87 7.77
C ILE A 7 -14.04 4.11 9.03
N ARG A 8 -14.38 2.83 8.87
CA ARG A 8 -14.71 1.90 9.97
C ARG A 8 -13.87 0.63 9.83
N ALA A 9 -13.13 0.28 10.88
CA ALA A 9 -12.34 -0.95 10.94
C ALA A 9 -12.51 -1.61 12.31
N ARG A 10 -12.50 -2.95 12.33
CA ARG A 10 -12.49 -3.72 13.58
C ARG A 10 -11.07 -3.89 14.07
N ILE A 11 -10.84 -3.64 15.35
CA ILE A 11 -9.58 -3.89 16.06
C ILE A 11 -9.92 -4.41 17.46
N ASP A 12 -9.02 -5.16 18.08
CA ASP A 12 -9.20 -5.58 19.47
C ASP A 12 -9.10 -4.37 20.43
N SER A 13 -9.75 -4.48 21.58
CA SER A 13 -9.85 -3.40 22.55
C SER A 13 -8.50 -3.01 23.16
N THR A 14 -7.60 -3.99 23.37
CA THR A 14 -6.28 -3.75 23.95
C THR A 14 -5.40 -2.94 23.01
N THR A 15 -5.36 -3.32 21.72
CA THR A 15 -4.64 -2.57 20.68
C THR A 15 -5.22 -1.17 20.52
N LYS A 16 -6.56 -1.04 20.53
CA LYS A 16 -7.22 0.28 20.48
C LYS A 16 -6.75 1.20 21.60
N GLN A 17 -6.74 0.72 22.84
CA GLN A 17 -6.34 1.52 24.00
C GLN A 17 -4.87 1.94 23.93
N LYS A 18 -3.98 1.01 23.59
CA LYS A 18 -2.54 1.30 23.44
C LYS A 18 -2.28 2.34 22.34
N ALA A 19 -2.94 2.19 21.18
CA ALA A 19 -2.80 3.12 20.08
C ALA A 19 -3.31 4.52 20.44
N ILE A 20 -4.46 4.63 21.11
CA ILE A 20 -5.01 5.92 21.57
C ILE A 20 -4.03 6.61 22.53
N ALA A 21 -3.52 5.89 23.53
CA ALA A 21 -2.58 6.47 24.50
C ALA A 21 -1.28 6.94 23.84
N ALA A 22 -0.75 6.18 22.88
CA ALA A 22 0.44 6.58 22.13
C ALA A 22 0.21 7.82 21.27
N LEU A 23 -0.93 7.89 20.56
CA LEU A 23 -1.30 9.04 19.74
C LEU A 23 -1.54 10.30 20.57
N ASP A 24 -2.20 10.17 21.71
CA ASP A 24 -2.46 11.27 22.64
C ASP A 24 -1.15 11.84 23.22
N ALA A 25 -0.19 10.97 23.57
CA ALA A 25 1.14 11.39 23.98
C ALA A 25 1.92 12.15 22.88
N MET A 26 1.55 11.98 21.61
CA MET A 26 2.09 12.73 20.46
C MET A 26 1.25 13.97 20.12
N GLY A 27 0.16 14.24 20.85
CA GLY A 27 -0.77 15.35 20.57
C GLY A 27 -1.62 15.14 19.31
N LEU A 28 -1.82 13.89 18.90
CA LEU A 28 -2.57 13.53 17.69
C LEU A 28 -3.88 12.82 18.04
N SER A 29 -4.95 13.18 17.36
CA SER A 29 -6.18 12.39 17.41
C SER A 29 -6.05 11.14 16.53
N VAL A 30 -6.84 10.10 16.85
CA VAL A 30 -6.96 8.90 15.99
C VAL A 30 -7.35 9.27 14.56
N SER A 31 -8.26 10.24 14.42
CA SER A 31 -8.72 10.69 13.11
C SER A 31 -7.60 11.36 12.31
N ASP A 32 -6.72 12.13 12.95
CA ASP A 32 -5.59 12.78 12.26
C ASP A 32 -4.55 11.75 11.81
N ALA A 33 -4.24 10.78 12.67
CA ALA A 33 -3.35 9.68 12.31
C ALA A 33 -3.88 8.88 11.11
N ILE A 34 -5.17 8.54 11.09
CA ILE A 34 -5.79 7.83 9.97
C ILE A 34 -5.76 8.66 8.69
N ARG A 35 -6.07 9.96 8.75
CA ARG A 35 -6.03 10.85 7.57
C ARG A 35 -4.63 10.94 6.98
N LEU A 36 -3.61 11.13 7.83
CA LEU A 36 -2.21 11.18 7.41
C LEU A 36 -1.76 9.87 6.77
N LEU A 37 -2.15 8.73 7.36
CA LEU A 37 -1.88 7.41 6.79
C LEU A 37 -2.49 7.26 5.40
N MET A 38 -3.78 7.61 5.23
CA MET A 38 -4.47 7.51 3.94
C MET A 38 -3.84 8.42 2.88
N LEU A 39 -3.48 9.65 3.25
CA LEU A 39 -2.80 10.59 2.36
C LEU A 39 -1.46 10.01 1.87
N ARG A 40 -0.65 9.49 2.79
CA ARG A 40 0.66 8.93 2.47
C ARG A 40 0.56 7.71 1.55
N ILE A 41 -0.41 6.83 1.79
CA ILE A 41 -0.69 5.68 0.93
C ILE A 41 -1.11 6.14 -0.47
N ALA A 42 -2.00 7.13 -0.57
CA ALA A 42 -2.48 7.63 -1.85
C ALA A 42 -1.37 8.26 -2.70
N GLU A 43 -0.45 9.00 -2.06
CA GLU A 43 0.66 9.67 -2.73
C GLU A 43 1.79 8.71 -3.10
N GLU A 44 2.22 7.85 -2.16
CA GLU A 44 3.41 7.01 -2.35
C GLU A 44 3.12 5.60 -2.86
N LYS A 45 1.85 5.18 -2.90
CA LYS A 45 1.43 3.82 -3.30
C LYS A 45 2.12 2.71 -2.49
N ARG A 46 2.49 3.00 -1.24
CA ARG A 46 3.11 2.06 -0.30
C ARG A 46 2.68 2.37 1.13
N LEU A 47 2.83 1.39 2.01
CA LEU A 47 2.62 1.60 3.44
C LEU A 47 3.84 2.32 4.07
N PRO A 48 3.64 3.14 5.12
CA PRO A 48 4.71 3.90 5.75
C PRO A 48 5.60 3.05 6.66
N PHE A 49 5.41 1.73 6.65
CA PHE A 49 6.22 0.74 7.33
C PHE A 49 6.44 -0.45 6.39
N GLU A 50 7.52 -1.19 6.61
CA GLU A 50 7.79 -2.41 5.86
C GLU A 50 6.76 -3.48 6.22
N LEU A 51 6.04 -4.00 5.22
CA LEU A 51 5.30 -5.24 5.42
C LEU A 51 6.27 -6.39 5.28
N LYS A 52 6.50 -7.08 6.40
CA LYS A 52 6.94 -8.46 6.36
C LYS A 52 5.75 -9.29 5.89
N VAL A 53 5.56 -9.34 4.59
CA VAL A 53 4.65 -10.33 4.01
C VAL A 53 5.34 -11.67 4.28
N PRO A 54 4.76 -12.60 5.06
CA PRO A 54 5.22 -13.98 4.98
C PRO A 54 5.17 -14.34 3.51
N GLU A 55 6.24 -14.90 2.98
CA GLU A 55 6.44 -15.16 1.55
C GLU A 55 5.20 -15.88 0.98
N VAL A 56 4.21 -15.10 0.52
CA VAL A 56 3.10 -15.63 -0.24
C VAL A 56 3.78 -15.97 -1.54
N GLU A 57 3.77 -17.25 -1.91
CA GLU A 57 4.21 -17.71 -3.23
C GLU A 57 3.65 -16.72 -4.26
N LEU A 58 4.50 -15.78 -4.67
CA LEU A 58 4.24 -14.93 -5.81
C LEU A 58 4.20 -15.96 -6.92
N ALA A 59 2.98 -16.31 -7.36
CA ALA A 59 2.76 -17.16 -8.51
C ALA A 59 3.80 -16.73 -9.56
N PRO A 60 4.60 -17.68 -10.09
CA PRO A 60 5.84 -17.34 -10.77
C PRO A 60 5.54 -16.25 -11.77
N ALA A 61 6.24 -15.12 -11.61
CA ALA A 61 6.15 -14.00 -12.53
C ALA A 61 6.26 -14.61 -13.92
N ILE A 62 5.14 -14.55 -14.65
CA ILE A 62 4.94 -15.23 -15.93
C ILE A 62 6.23 -15.09 -16.70
N GLU A 63 6.87 -16.22 -17.00
CA GLU A 63 8.17 -16.32 -17.63
C GLU A 63 8.20 -15.35 -18.81
N ARG A 64 8.81 -14.17 -18.62
CA ARG A 64 9.04 -13.26 -19.73
C ARG A 64 9.99 -14.00 -20.62
N ASN A 65 9.47 -14.50 -21.73
CA ASN A 65 10.21 -15.13 -22.80
C ASN A 65 11.36 -14.19 -23.20
N THR A 66 12.54 -14.39 -22.61
CA THR A 66 13.76 -13.69 -22.96
C THR A 66 14.32 -14.36 -24.21
N ARG A 67 13.55 -14.32 -25.31
CA ARG A 67 14.18 -14.28 -26.62
C ARG A 67 14.94 -12.97 -26.66
N ARG A 68 16.25 -13.04 -26.94
CA ARG A 68 17.04 -11.84 -27.27
C ARG A 68 16.28 -11.13 -28.40
N ARG A 69 15.73 -9.96 -28.09
CA ARG A 69 15.19 -9.04 -29.07
C ARG A 69 16.32 -8.06 -29.34
N ASP A 70 16.97 -8.25 -30.48
CA ASP A 70 18.18 -7.49 -30.81
C ASP A 70 17.86 -6.05 -31.26
N THR A 71 16.58 -5.70 -31.43
CA THR A 71 16.15 -4.33 -31.77
C THR A 71 14.80 -3.96 -31.12
N GLY A 72 14.64 -2.68 -30.73
CA GLY A 72 13.42 -2.18 -30.09
C GLY A 72 12.15 -2.28 -30.94
N GLU A 73 12.29 -2.33 -32.26
CA GLU A 73 11.17 -2.47 -33.20
C GLU A 73 10.49 -3.85 -33.15
N ASP A 74 11.25 -4.89 -32.78
CA ASP A 74 10.69 -6.25 -32.60
C ASP A 74 9.80 -6.36 -31.36
N LEU A 75 9.92 -5.42 -30.42
CA LEU A 75 9.10 -5.40 -29.21
C LEU A 75 7.68 -4.85 -29.48
N PHE A 76 7.55 -3.89 -30.39
CA PHE A 76 6.27 -3.25 -30.71
C PHE A 76 5.41 -4.11 -31.63
N ARG A 77 6.03 -4.88 -32.53
CA ARG A 77 5.31 -5.73 -33.50
C ARG A 77 4.55 -6.90 -32.86
N ASP A 78 5.06 -7.42 -31.74
CA ASP A 78 4.42 -8.51 -30.99
C ASP A 78 3.19 -8.07 -30.18
N LEU A 79 2.94 -6.77 -30.02
CA LEU A 79 1.82 -6.23 -29.25
C LEU A 79 0.58 -5.87 -30.10
N GLU A 80 0.67 -5.90 -31.43
CA GLU A 80 -0.44 -5.54 -32.34
C GLU A 80 -1.18 -6.74 -32.95
N HIS A 81 -1.33 -7.83 -32.18
CA HIS A 81 -2.21 -8.96 -32.51
C HIS A 81 -3.15 -9.32 -31.36
#